data_AF-A0A1F5ED57-F1
#
_entry.id   AF-A0A1F5ED57-F1
#
_cell.length_a   1.000
_cell.length_b   1.000
_cell.length_c   1.000
_cell.angle_alpha   90.00
_cell.angle_beta   90.00
_cell.angle_gamma   90.00
#
_symmetry.space_group_name_H-M   'P 1'
#
loop_
_entity.id
_entity.type
_entity.pdbx_description
1 polymer ?
#
loop_
_entity_poly.entity_id
_entity_poly.type
_entity_poly.pdbx_seq_one_letter_code
_entity_poly.pdbx_strand_id
1 'polypeptide(L)'
;MPRRKLIEISPAEEEYITVSSGGPKKAYNRRRIRNLLARRAKYAYEPVQADWFQEIVGELKLARLRLGMSQITLANSLRTSQSEVSDFETGKTNPTVEFLERVARTLGVKIKILVE
;
A
#
# COMPACT_ATOMS: atom_id res chain seq x y z
N MET A 1 -33.32 15.27 26.99
CA MET A 1 -32.37 14.18 27.30
C MET A 1 -31.79 13.63 26.00
N PRO A 2 -30.49 13.80 25.71
CA PRO A 2 -29.90 13.30 24.46
C PRO A 2 -29.89 11.75 24.48
N ARG A 3 -30.34 11.15 23.39
CA ARG A 3 -30.49 9.70 23.22
C ARG A 3 -29.11 9.03 23.22
N ARG A 4 -28.76 8.23 24.25
CA ARG A 4 -27.53 7.41 24.23
C ARG A 4 -27.71 6.28 23.21
N LYS A 5 -26.88 6.27 22.16
CA LYS A 5 -26.76 5.11 21.25
C LYS A 5 -26.04 3.98 21.99
N LEU A 6 -26.57 2.77 21.93
CA LEU A 6 -25.90 1.58 22.42
C LEU A 6 -25.06 1.03 21.28
N ILE A 7 -23.74 1.01 21.44
CA ILE A 7 -22.82 0.43 20.47
C ILE A 7 -22.48 -0.96 20.99
N GLU A 8 -22.91 -2.00 20.26
CA GLU A 8 -22.55 -3.38 20.55
C GLU A 8 -21.50 -3.83 19.53
N ILE A 9 -20.30 -4.12 20.03
CA ILE A 9 -19.19 -4.59 19.20
C ILE A 9 -19.33 -6.11 19.10
N SER A 10 -19.74 -6.63 17.94
CA SER A 10 -19.74 -8.07 17.66
C SER A 10 -18.32 -8.52 17.30
N PRO A 11 -17.70 -9.46 18.02
CA PRO A 11 -16.29 -9.84 17.81
C PRO A 11 -15.98 -10.55 16.48
N ALA A 12 -16.98 -11.00 15.72
CA ALA A 12 -16.78 -11.90 14.58
C ALA A 12 -16.37 -11.21 13.27
N GLU A 13 -16.32 -9.88 13.20
CA GLU A 13 -16.02 -9.14 11.98
C GLU A 13 -15.17 -7.91 12.30
N GLU A 14 -13.84 -8.06 12.35
CA GLU A 14 -12.91 -6.95 12.63
C GLU A 14 -13.13 -5.73 11.71
N GLU A 15 -13.78 -5.90 10.55
CA GLU A 15 -14.05 -4.88 9.54
C GLU A 15 -15.35 -4.06 9.74
N TYR A 16 -16.31 -4.50 10.57
CA TYR A 16 -17.61 -3.83 10.74
C TYR A 16 -18.07 -3.71 12.20
N ILE A 17 -18.55 -2.53 12.60
CA ILE A 17 -19.22 -2.29 13.89
C ILE A 17 -20.74 -2.29 13.66
N THR A 18 -21.47 -3.03 14.48
CA THR A 18 -22.94 -2.95 14.48
C THR A 18 -23.40 -1.88 15.44
N VAL A 19 -23.95 -0.78 14.93
CA VAL A 19 -24.56 0.25 15.77
C VAL A 19 -26.04 -0.05 15.90
N SER A 20 -26.50 -0.22 17.14
CA SER A 20 -27.92 -0.33 17.44
C SER A 20 -28.44 1.04 17.92
N SER A 21 -29.49 1.53 17.30
CA SER A 21 -30.20 2.72 17.77
C SER A 21 -31.68 2.39 17.90
N GLY A 22 -32.21 2.54 19.12
CA GLY A 22 -33.62 2.27 19.43
C GLY A 22 -34.18 3.28 20.42
N GLY A 23 -35.49 3.51 20.33
CA GLY A 23 -36.27 4.28 21.30
C GLY A 23 -36.96 3.38 22.34
N PRO A 24 -37.76 3.94 23.27
CA PRO A 24 -38.37 3.23 24.41
C PRO A 24 -39.20 1.99 24.04
N LYS A 25 -39.71 1.91 22.81
CA LYS A 25 -40.53 0.81 22.28
C LYS A 25 -39.72 -0.40 21.74
N LYS A 26 -38.41 -0.48 22.00
CA LYS A 26 -37.53 -1.63 21.66
C LYS A 26 -37.49 -2.03 20.17
N ALA A 27 -37.82 -1.14 19.24
CA ALA A 27 -37.49 -1.31 17.83
C ALA A 27 -36.03 -0.87 17.61
N TYR A 28 -35.11 -1.83 17.56
CA TYR A 28 -33.69 -1.57 17.36
C TYR A 28 -33.38 -1.63 15.87
N ASN A 29 -33.10 -0.47 15.26
CA ASN A 29 -32.46 -0.45 13.95
C ASN A 29 -30.99 -0.79 14.15
N ARG A 30 -30.57 -1.94 13.61
CA ARG A 30 -29.17 -2.36 13.56
C ARG A 30 -28.60 -1.96 12.21
N ARG A 31 -27.54 -1.14 12.22
CA ARG A 31 -26.81 -0.79 11.00
C ARG A 31 -25.36 -1.26 11.15
N ARG A 32 -24.87 -2.03 10.18
CA ARG A 32 -23.42 -2.29 10.03
C ARG A 32 -22.76 -1.04 9.46
N ILE A 33 -21.77 -0.51 10.16
CA ILE A 33 -20.92 0.60 9.73
C ILE A 33 -19.50 0.06 9.63
N ARG A 34 -18.76 0.44 8.58
CA ARG A 34 -17.36 0.06 8.44
C ARG A 34 -16.58 0.50 9.67
N ASN A 35 -15.84 -0.42 10.27
CA ASN A 35 -15.00 -0.15 11.42
C ASN A 35 -13.80 0.70 10.98
N LEU A 36 -13.90 2.02 11.09
CA LEU A 36 -12.79 2.95 10.77
C LEU A 36 -11.61 2.81 11.73
N LEU A 37 -11.81 2.15 12.88
CA LEU A 37 -10.77 1.82 13.86
C LEU A 37 -10.14 0.45 13.61
N ALA A 38 -10.68 -0.34 12.68
CA ALA A 38 -10.03 -1.58 12.25
C ALA A 38 -8.64 -1.22 11.74
N ARG A 39 -7.62 -1.95 12.22
CA ARG A 39 -6.28 -1.85 11.65
C ARG A 39 -6.43 -2.12 10.16
N ARG A 40 -6.25 -1.08 9.33
CA ARG A 40 -6.20 -1.21 7.88
C ARG A 40 -5.19 -2.32 7.60
N ALA A 41 -5.66 -3.45 7.05
CA ALA A 41 -4.82 -4.59 6.78
C ALA A 41 -3.55 -4.10 6.08
N LYS A 42 -2.40 -4.21 6.76
CA LYS A 42 -1.12 -3.85 6.16
C LYS A 42 -0.82 -4.95 5.15
N TYR A 43 -0.68 -4.55 3.89
CA TYR A 43 -0.27 -5.27 2.69
C TYR A 43 0.00 -6.78 2.87
N ALA A 44 -0.74 -7.60 2.13
CA ALA A 44 -0.66 -9.07 2.16
C ALA A 44 0.61 -9.67 1.50
N TYR A 45 1.62 -8.86 1.18
CA TYR A 45 2.83 -9.33 0.50
C TYR A 45 4.04 -9.24 1.43
N GLU A 46 4.82 -10.31 1.47
CA GLU A 46 6.13 -10.32 2.10
C GLU A 46 7.10 -9.48 1.25
N PRO A 47 7.86 -8.54 1.85
CA PRO A 47 8.85 -7.77 1.11
C PRO A 47 9.90 -8.69 0.51
N VAL A 48 10.45 -8.32 -0.64
CA VAL A 48 11.48 -9.12 -1.32
C VAL A 48 12.79 -9.02 -0.53
N GLN A 49 13.15 -10.10 0.15
CA GLN A 49 14.34 -10.18 1.01
C GLN A 49 15.61 -10.61 0.27
N ALA A 50 15.54 -10.88 -1.04
CA ALA A 50 16.68 -11.36 -1.79
C ALA A 50 17.77 -10.28 -1.95
N ASP A 51 19.03 -10.64 -1.69
CA ASP A 51 20.16 -9.71 -1.72
C ASP A 51 20.32 -9.04 -3.10
N TRP A 52 20.25 -9.82 -4.18
CA TRP A 52 20.31 -9.32 -5.56
C TRP A 52 19.22 -8.26 -5.85
N PHE A 53 18.07 -8.36 -5.19
CA PHE A 53 16.98 -7.42 -5.36
C PHE A 53 17.25 -6.10 -4.63
N GLN A 54 17.85 -6.15 -3.43
CA GLN A 54 18.27 -4.95 -2.72
C GLN A 54 19.39 -4.21 -3.47
N GLU A 55 20.31 -4.95 -4.08
CA GLU A 55 21.38 -4.40 -4.92
C GLU A 55 20.82 -3.66 -6.14
N ILE A 56 19.96 -4.30 -6.95
CA ILE A 56 19.40 -3.66 -8.16
C ILE A 56 18.55 -2.44 -7.82
N VAL A 57 17.72 -2.51 -6.76
CA VAL A 57 16.92 -1.38 -6.30
C VAL A 57 17.80 -0.23 -5.82
N GLY A 58 18.87 -0.55 -5.08
CA GLY A 58 19.87 0.42 -4.64
C GLY A 58 20.51 1.17 -5.80
N GLU A 59 20.96 0.44 -6.83
CA GLU A 59 21.56 1.03 -8.04
C GLU A 59 20.57 1.91 -8.82
N LEU A 60 19.32 1.46 -8.99
CA LEU A 60 18.28 2.24 -9.66
C LEU A 60 17.92 3.51 -8.87
N LYS A 61 17.87 3.42 -7.53
CA LYS A 61 17.66 4.58 -6.67
C LYS A 61 18.82 5.58 -6.79
N LEU A 62 20.06 5.11 -6.80
CA LEU A 62 21.24 5.97 -7.01
C LEU A 62 21.21 6.63 -8.38
N ALA A 63 20.86 5.89 -9.45
CA ALA A 63 20.69 6.45 -10.79
C ALA A 63 19.63 7.57 -10.82
N ARG A 64 18.48 7.37 -10.16
CA ARG A 64 17.46 8.41 -10.01
C ARG A 64 18.01 9.65 -9.31
N LEU A 65 18.74 9.48 -8.21
CA LEU A 65 19.32 10.58 -7.45
C LEU A 65 20.38 11.34 -8.25
N ARG A 66 21.20 10.64 -9.04
CA ARG A 66 22.20 11.27 -9.95
C ARG A 66 21.54 12.17 -11.00
N LEU A 67 20.32 11.85 -11.42
CA LEU A 67 19.51 12.68 -12.33
C LEU A 67 18.76 13.81 -11.62
N GLY A 68 18.91 13.97 -10.30
CA GLY A 68 18.17 14.97 -9.51
C GLY A 68 16.66 14.72 -9.46
N MET A 69 16.21 13.52 -9.82
CA MET A 69 14.78 13.19 -9.86
C MET A 69 14.26 12.85 -8.46
N SER A 70 13.12 13.43 -8.09
CA SER A 70 12.36 12.97 -6.92
C SER A 70 11.58 11.68 -7.24
N GLN A 71 11.10 10.97 -6.21
CA GLN A 71 10.22 9.81 -6.41
C GLN A 71 8.94 10.17 -7.17
N ILE A 72 8.36 11.35 -6.92
CA ILE A 72 7.17 11.80 -7.65
C ILE A 72 7.48 12.14 -9.11
N THR A 73 8.67 12.67 -9.40
CA THR A 73 9.12 12.91 -10.77
C THR A 73 9.25 11.60 -11.55
N LEU A 74 9.90 10.60 -10.96
CA LEU A 74 10.01 9.27 -11.57
C LEU A 74 8.62 8.63 -11.76
N ALA A 75 7.76 8.73 -10.76
CA ALA A 75 6.39 8.20 -10.83
C ALA A 75 5.59 8.81 -11.98
N ASN A 76 5.70 10.13 -12.18
CA ASN A 76 5.04 10.83 -13.29
C ASN A 76 5.55 10.33 -14.65
N SER A 77 6.86 10.16 -14.81
CA SER A 77 7.46 9.58 -16.03
C SER A 77 7.01 8.15 -16.28
N LEU A 78 6.82 7.37 -15.22
CA LEU A 78 6.33 6.00 -15.24
C LEU A 78 4.80 5.89 -15.22
N ARG A 79 4.04 7.01 -15.28
CA ARG A 79 2.57 7.01 -15.19
C ARG A 79 2.03 6.13 -14.04
N THR A 80 2.67 6.22 -12.89
CA THR A 80 2.35 5.48 -11.65
C THR A 80 2.26 6.46 -10.47
N SER A 81 1.98 5.96 -9.27
CA SER A 81 1.93 6.75 -8.05
C SER A 81 3.30 6.88 -7.38
N GLN A 82 3.52 7.96 -6.63
CA GLN A 82 4.73 8.11 -5.80
C GLN A 82 4.83 6.99 -4.75
N SER A 83 3.69 6.51 -4.23
CA SER A 83 3.66 5.41 -3.26
C SER A 83 4.16 4.11 -3.88
N GLU A 84 3.82 3.82 -5.13
CA GLU A 84 4.29 2.62 -5.83
C GLU A 84 5.81 2.67 -6.10
N VAL A 85 6.35 3.84 -6.46
CA VAL A 85 7.81 4.05 -6.55
C VAL A 85 8.47 3.90 -5.17
N SER A 86 7.86 4.41 -4.11
CA SER A 86 8.38 4.25 -2.75
C SER A 86 8.37 2.79 -2.31
N ASP A 87 7.30 2.04 -2.62
CA ASP A 87 7.18 0.64 -2.25
C ASP A 87 8.19 -0.21 -3.05
N PHE A 88 8.41 0.11 -4.32
CA PHE A 88 9.50 -0.45 -5.13
C PHE A 88 10.89 -0.17 -4.53
N GLU A 89 11.19 1.09 -4.20
CA GLU A 89 12.50 1.48 -3.64
C GLU A 89 12.77 0.96 -2.23
N THR A 90 11.73 0.50 -1.53
CA THR A 90 11.84 -0.11 -0.19
C THR A 90 11.66 -1.63 -0.21
N GLY A 91 11.47 -2.20 -1.40
CA GLY A 91 11.28 -3.64 -1.60
C GLY A 91 10.01 -4.22 -1.01
N LYS A 92 9.00 -3.40 -0.75
CA LYS A 92 7.67 -3.85 -0.30
C LYS A 92 6.86 -4.53 -1.40
N THR A 93 7.21 -4.27 -2.66
CA THR A 93 6.58 -4.89 -3.83
C THR A 93 7.60 -5.68 -4.62
N ASN A 94 7.15 -6.78 -5.21
CA ASN A 94 7.92 -7.53 -6.20
C ASN A 94 7.59 -6.96 -7.59
N PRO A 95 8.44 -6.11 -8.19
CA PRO A 95 8.17 -5.51 -9.48
C PRO A 95 8.25 -6.56 -10.59
N THR A 96 7.47 -6.36 -11.66
CA THR A 96 7.63 -7.15 -12.88
C THR A 96 8.91 -6.77 -13.62
N VAL A 97 9.42 -7.67 -14.46
CA VAL A 97 10.56 -7.37 -15.34
C VAL A 97 10.25 -6.19 -16.27
N GLU A 98 9.00 -6.08 -16.74
CA GLU A 98 8.53 -4.94 -17.53
C GLU A 98 8.64 -3.62 -16.74
N PHE A 99 8.27 -3.62 -15.46
CA PHE A 99 8.42 -2.43 -14.62
C PHE A 99 9.89 -2.02 -14.48
N LEU A 100 10.78 -2.99 -14.22
CA LEU A 100 12.22 -2.76 -14.14
C LEU A 100 12.78 -2.18 -15.44
N GLU A 101 12.36 -2.71 -16.60
CA GLU A 101 12.77 -2.19 -17.90
C GLU A 101 12.32 -0.74 -18.10
N ARG A 102 11.07 -0.42 -17.75
CA ARG A 102 10.54 0.94 -17.85
C ARG A 102 11.31 1.91 -16.97
N VAL A 103 11.61 1.53 -15.73
CA VAL A 103 12.46 2.31 -14.81
C VAL A 103 13.83 2.53 -15.44
N ALA A 104 14.48 1.47 -15.93
CA ALA A 104 15.80 1.56 -16.55
C ALA A 104 15.83 2.51 -17.75
N ARG A 105 14.83 2.40 -18.65
CA ARG A 105 14.67 3.29 -19.80
C ARG A 105 14.47 4.74 -19.37
N THR A 106 13.63 5.00 -18.37
CA THR A 106 13.41 6.37 -17.84
C THR A 106 14.67 6.96 -17.21
N LEU A 107 15.47 6.13 -16.55
CA LEU A 107 16.73 6.56 -15.90
C LEU A 107 17.94 6.54 -16.85
N GLY A 108 17.78 6.12 -18.11
CA GLY A 108 18.88 6.04 -19.07
C GLY A 108 19.92 4.97 -18.73
N VAL A 109 19.56 3.95 -17.96
CA VAL A 109 20.45 2.84 -17.56
C VAL A 109 20.06 1.53 -18.25
N LYS A 110 20.93 0.53 -18.18
CA LYS A 110 20.68 -0.82 -18.70
C LYS A 110 20.74 -1.82 -17.56
N ILE A 111 19.75 -2.69 -17.47
CA ILE A 111 19.73 -3.83 -16.56
C ILE A 111 20.22 -5.06 -17.33
N LYS A 112 21.15 -5.82 -16.74
CA LYS A 112 21.58 -7.13 -17.23
C LYS A 112 21.32 -8.15 -16.14
N ILE A 113 20.61 -9.22 -16.48
CA ILE A 113 20.35 -10.35 -15.59
C ILE A 113 21.15 -11.53 -16.16
N LEU A 114 22.06 -12.07 -15.35
CA LEU A 114 22.88 -13.23 -15.67
C LEU A 114 22.38 -14.40 -14.82
N VAL A 115 22.17 -15.55 -15.44
CA VAL A 115 21.76 -16.79 -14.77
C VAL A 115 22.81 -17.83 -15.10
N GLU A 116 23.39 -18.46 -14.09
CA GLU A 116 24.38 -19.53 -14.18
C GLU A 116 23.79 -20.86 -13.71
#